data_AF-A0A842WJJ4-F1
#
_entry.id   AF-A0A842WJJ4-F1
#
_cell.length_a   1.000
_cell.length_b   1.000
_cell.length_c   1.000
_cell.angle_alpha   90.00
_cell.angle_beta   90.00
_cell.angle_gamma   90.00
#
_symmetry.space_group_name_H-M   'P 1'
#
loop_
_entity.id
_entity.type
_entity.pdbx_description
1 polymer ?
#
loop_
_entity_poly.entity_id
_entity_poly.type
_entity_poly.pdbx_seq_one_letter_code
_entity_poly.pdbx_strand_id
1 'polypeptide(L)'
;MNEHIELDISLKLNIGDLIRNSAILTFVIQILSVIFMVGSLGAVLVGSILPALTFELEVFLYLLLTAFVIMGFLLAIGVFIRLNRRITENIVKEQVDELDIDSGKVKLFLYLYGIMAAFLGLTGIYGWFLVEIYYFLPWSLTLPDYAILPFQIFGVSLGVFIIATILLLTIIIEGKIADKVFIDYKEE
;
A
#
# COMPACT_ATOMS: atom_id res chain seq x y z
N MET A 1 -24.01 -48.20 -2.91
CA MET A 1 -23.29 -47.58 -1.78
C MET A 1 -22.62 -46.34 -2.35
N ASN A 2 -23.38 -45.24 -2.44
CA ASN A 2 -22.91 -43.96 -2.97
C ASN A 2 -22.48 -43.13 -1.76
N GLU A 3 -21.17 -43.10 -1.48
CA GLU A 3 -20.61 -42.06 -0.63
C GLU A 3 -20.70 -40.74 -1.41
N HIS A 4 -21.72 -39.95 -1.09
CA HIS A 4 -21.68 -38.52 -1.32
C HIS A 4 -20.53 -37.98 -0.48
N ILE A 5 -19.40 -37.71 -1.13
CA ILE A 5 -18.39 -36.81 -0.59
C ILE A 5 -19.05 -35.43 -0.60
N GLU A 6 -19.84 -35.15 0.44
CA GLU A 6 -20.09 -33.78 0.87
C GLU A 6 -18.72 -33.24 1.26
N LEU A 7 -18.06 -32.62 0.29
CA LEU A 7 -17.02 -31.65 0.52
C LEU A 7 -17.69 -30.55 1.33
N ASP A 8 -17.70 -30.73 2.66
CA ASP A 8 -17.99 -29.73 3.67
C ASP A 8 -16.88 -28.68 3.57
N ILE A 9 -16.96 -27.90 2.50
CA ILE A 9 -16.30 -26.63 2.37
C ILE A 9 -17.17 -25.65 3.17
N SER A 10 -17.35 -25.89 4.47
CA SER A 10 -17.53 -24.81 5.41
C SER A 10 -16.22 -24.03 5.39
N LEU A 11 -16.06 -23.22 4.33
CA LEU A 11 -14.99 -22.27 4.17
C LEU A 11 -15.20 -21.31 5.34
N LYS A 12 -14.56 -21.57 6.48
CA LYS A 12 -14.47 -20.60 7.56
C LYS A 12 -13.43 -19.58 7.11
N LEU A 13 -13.85 -18.63 6.27
CA LEU A 13 -13.01 -17.51 5.89
C LEU A 13 -12.95 -16.59 7.09
N ASN A 14 -11.77 -16.48 7.67
CA ASN A 14 -11.51 -15.49 8.70
C ASN A 14 -11.51 -14.09 8.05
N ILE A 15 -12.60 -13.35 8.25
CA ILE A 15 -12.76 -11.98 7.74
C ILE A 15 -11.75 -11.03 8.40
N GLY A 16 -11.41 -11.29 9.67
CA GLY A 16 -10.35 -10.59 10.37
C GLY A 16 -9.01 -10.72 9.65
N ASP A 17 -8.65 -11.93 9.22
CA ASP A 17 -7.44 -12.17 8.44
C ASP A 17 -7.46 -11.48 7.07
N LEU A 18 -8.62 -11.45 6.39
CA LEU A 18 -8.75 -10.77 5.11
C LEU A 18 -8.52 -9.27 5.22
N ILE A 19 -9.16 -8.62 6.21
CA ILE A 19 -9.01 -7.17 6.47
C ILE A 19 -7.58 -6.86 6.89
N ARG A 20 -7.00 -7.67 7.78
CA ARG A 20 -5.62 -7.54 8.25
C ARG A 20 -4.62 -7.68 7.11
N ASN A 21 -4.72 -8.73 6.31
CA ASN A 21 -3.83 -8.95 5.16
C ASN A 21 -3.96 -7.84 4.11
N SER A 22 -5.18 -7.35 3.88
CA SER A 22 -5.43 -6.21 2.98
C SER A 22 -4.72 -4.95 3.51
N ALA A 23 -4.86 -4.62 4.79
CA ALA A 23 -4.20 -3.48 5.42
C ALA A 23 -2.67 -3.59 5.36
N ILE A 24 -2.12 -4.78 5.64
CA ILE A 24 -0.68 -5.05 5.56
C ILE A 24 -0.18 -4.82 4.13
N LEU A 25 -0.87 -5.37 3.14
CA LEU A 25 -0.49 -5.21 1.73
C LEU A 25 -0.50 -3.74 1.32
N THR A 26 -1.57 -3.00 1.64
CA THR A 26 -1.66 -1.57 1.34
C THR A 26 -0.56 -0.78 2.04
N PHE A 27 -0.21 -1.14 3.27
CA PHE A 27 0.87 -0.51 4.01
C PHE A 27 2.25 -0.79 3.40
N VAL A 28 2.51 -2.01 2.91
CA VAL A 28 3.73 -2.32 2.15
C VAL A 28 3.84 -1.43 0.91
N ILE A 29 2.74 -1.28 0.16
CA ILE A 29 2.69 -0.44 -1.03
C ILE A 29 3.02 1.02 -0.69
N GLN A 30 2.51 1.56 0.43
CA GLN A 30 2.87 2.90 0.90
C GLN A 30 4.37 3.05 1.18
N ILE A 31 4.98 2.08 1.88
CA ILE A 31 6.41 2.16 2.19
C ILE A 31 7.25 2.11 0.92
N LEU A 32 6.94 1.19 0.00
CA LEU A 32 7.63 1.11 -1.28
C LEU A 32 7.54 2.44 -2.03
N SER A 33 6.36 3.03 -2.09
CA SER A 33 6.17 4.35 -2.69
C SER A 33 7.05 5.42 -2.03
N VAL A 34 7.09 5.50 -0.69
CA VAL A 34 7.95 6.47 0.02
C VAL A 34 9.43 6.25 -0.31
N ILE A 35 9.88 5.00 -0.41
CA ILE A 35 11.25 4.68 -0.80
C ILE A 35 11.54 5.22 -2.21
N PHE A 36 10.64 5.01 -3.16
CA PHE A 36 10.80 5.54 -4.52
C PHE A 36 10.78 7.08 -4.55
N MET A 37 9.95 7.74 -3.74
CA MET A 37 9.93 9.20 -3.61
C MET A 37 11.26 9.74 -3.04
N VAL A 38 11.81 9.12 -2.00
CA VAL A 38 13.10 9.55 -1.44
C VAL A 38 14.23 9.28 -2.42
N GLY A 39 14.20 8.11 -3.08
CA GLY A 39 15.18 7.73 -4.09
C GLY A 39 15.20 8.69 -5.29
N SER A 40 14.03 9.13 -5.75
CA SER A 40 13.95 10.09 -6.85
C SER A 40 14.47 11.47 -6.48
N LEU A 41 14.18 11.97 -5.28
CA LEU A 41 14.78 13.21 -4.77
C LEU A 41 16.31 13.09 -4.67
N GLY A 42 16.81 11.95 -4.19
CA GLY A 42 18.24 11.65 -4.17
C GLY A 42 18.87 11.66 -5.56
N ALA A 43 18.19 11.08 -6.56
CA ALA A 43 18.66 11.04 -7.94
C ALA A 43 18.76 12.45 -8.56
N VAL A 44 17.82 13.36 -8.28
CA VAL A 44 17.90 14.76 -8.74
C VAL A 44 19.13 15.46 -8.15
N LEU A 45 19.37 15.28 -6.84
CA LEU A 45 20.52 15.89 -6.16
C LEU A 45 21.83 15.38 -6.76
N VAL A 46 21.96 14.07 -6.95
CA VAL A 46 23.16 13.45 -7.52
C VAL A 46 23.37 13.87 -8.97
N GLY A 47 22.32 13.83 -9.80
CA GLY A 47 22.36 14.23 -11.20
C GLY A 47 22.78 15.69 -11.42
N SER A 48 22.52 16.57 -10.45
CA SER A 48 22.96 17.97 -10.51
C SER A 48 24.46 18.16 -10.25
N ILE A 49 25.11 17.23 -9.54
CA ILE A 49 26.51 17.36 -9.10
C ILE A 49 27.43 16.56 -10.04
N LEU A 50 27.00 15.38 -10.49
CA LEU A 50 27.79 14.45 -11.31
C LEU A 50 28.52 15.06 -12.51
N PRO A 51 27.91 15.94 -13.33
CA PRO A 51 28.56 16.47 -14.52
C PRO A 51 29.82 17.31 -14.24
N ALA A 52 30.04 17.72 -12.99
CA ALA A 52 31.19 18.52 -12.58
C ALA A 52 32.34 17.69 -11.96
N LEU A 53 32.18 16.37 -11.83
CA LEU A 53 33.16 15.48 -11.22
C LEU A 53 34.05 14.80 -12.25
N THR A 54 35.25 14.38 -11.81
CA THR A 54 36.09 13.47 -12.59
C THR A 54 35.52 12.05 -12.55
N PHE A 55 35.81 11.24 -13.56
CA PHE A 55 35.26 9.89 -13.73
C PHE A 55 35.48 8.99 -12.49
N GLU A 56 36.64 9.07 -11.85
CA GLU A 56 36.95 8.27 -10.66
C GLU A 56 36.08 8.65 -9.46
N LEU A 57 35.80 9.94 -9.29
CA LEU A 57 34.93 10.43 -8.23
C LEU A 57 33.47 10.09 -8.51
N GLU A 58 33.05 10.09 -9.77
CA GLU A 58 31.71 9.64 -10.19
C GLU A 58 31.49 8.15 -9.84
N VAL A 59 32.44 7.27 -10.18
CA VAL A 59 32.35 5.84 -9.82
C VAL A 59 32.29 5.64 -8.31
N PHE A 60 33.12 6.37 -7.56
CA PHE A 60 33.08 6.33 -6.09
C PHE A 60 31.71 6.79 -5.56
N LEU A 61 31.14 7.87 -6.11
CA LEU A 61 29.85 8.40 -5.70
C LEU A 61 28.73 7.38 -5.96
N TYR A 62 28.73 6.69 -7.10
CA TYR A 62 27.75 5.64 -7.41
C TYR A 62 27.80 4.47 -6.43
N LEU A 63 29.01 4.00 -6.10
CA LEU A 63 29.20 2.92 -5.12
C LEU A 63 28.72 3.35 -3.74
N LEU A 64 29.06 4.57 -3.32
CA LEU A 64 28.63 5.14 -2.06
C LEU A 64 27.10 5.29 -1.99
N LEU A 65 26.48 5.80 -3.05
CA LEU A 65 25.03 5.97 -3.12
C LEU A 65 24.30 4.62 -3.04
N THR A 66 24.84 3.60 -3.71
CA THR A 66 24.30 2.23 -3.68
C THR A 66 24.31 1.69 -2.25
N ALA A 67 25.39 1.90 -1.50
CA ALA A 67 25.46 1.53 -0.09
C ALA A 67 24.40 2.26 0.76
N PHE A 68 24.20 3.57 0.54
CA PHE A 68 23.15 4.34 1.22
C PHE A 68 21.75 3.85 0.89
N VAL A 69 21.47 3.49 -0.37
CA VAL A 69 20.18 2.92 -0.79
C VAL A 69 19.92 1.60 -0.06
N ILE A 70 20.90 0.70 0.00
CA ILE A 70 20.78 -0.58 0.72
C ILE A 70 20.51 -0.33 2.21
N MET A 71 21.24 0.58 2.86
CA MET A 71 21.01 0.94 4.26
C MET A 71 19.61 1.52 4.48
N GLY A 72 19.14 2.38 3.57
CA GLY A 72 17.79 2.95 3.60
C GLY A 72 16.70 1.87 3.50
N PHE A 73 16.87 0.90 2.61
CA PHE A 73 15.97 -0.26 2.51
C PHE A 73 15.91 -1.07 3.79
N LEU A 74 17.06 -1.37 4.41
CA LEU A 74 17.11 -2.10 5.68
C LEU A 74 16.41 -1.33 6.81
N LEU A 75 16.60 0.00 6.86
CA LEU A 75 15.94 0.86 7.83
C LEU A 75 14.43 0.87 7.63
N ALA A 76 13.97 0.97 6.37
CA ALA A 76 12.56 0.93 6.02
C ALA A 76 11.91 -0.41 6.41
N ILE A 77 12.60 -1.54 6.22
CA ILE A 77 12.15 -2.86 6.70
C ILE A 77 12.02 -2.87 8.23
N GLY A 78 12.98 -2.31 8.96
CA GLY A 78 12.91 -2.21 10.42
C GLY A 78 11.75 -1.34 10.93
N VAL A 79 11.37 -0.32 10.17
CA VAL A 79 10.16 0.50 10.43
C VAL A 79 8.89 -0.28 10.08
N PHE A 80 8.88 -0.99 8.94
CA PHE A 80 7.79 -1.84 8.50
C PHE A 80 7.41 -2.88 9.57
N ILE A 81 8.39 -3.63 10.09
CA ILE A 81 8.15 -4.68 11.09
C ILE A 81 7.48 -4.08 12.35
N ARG A 82 7.92 -2.89 12.79
CA ARG A 82 7.36 -2.21 13.97
C ARG A 82 5.94 -1.70 13.73
N LEU A 83 5.68 -1.11 12.57
CA LEU A 83 4.36 -0.57 12.23
C LEU A 83 3.36 -1.67 11.88
N ASN A 84 3.80 -2.75 11.24
CA ASN A 84 2.98 -3.93 10.97
C ASN A 84 2.37 -4.49 12.26
N ARG A 85 3.18 -4.59 13.33
CA ARG A 85 2.67 -5.03 14.64
C ARG A 85 1.58 -4.12 15.19
N ARG A 86 1.77 -2.79 15.11
CA ARG A 86 0.77 -1.81 15.57
C ARG A 86 -0.50 -1.80 14.73
N ILE A 87 -0.38 -1.97 13.42
CA ILE A 87 -1.52 -2.04 12.49
C ILE A 87 -2.33 -3.30 12.80
N THR A 88 -1.66 -4.43 12.96
CA THR A 88 -2.27 -5.72 13.31
C THR A 88 -3.05 -5.65 14.63
N GLU A 89 -2.50 -5.00 15.67
CA GLU A 89 -3.13 -4.86 16.99
C GLU A 89 -4.33 -3.89 17.02
N ASN A 90 -4.40 -2.91 16.10
CA ASN A 90 -5.38 -1.82 16.17
C ASN A 90 -6.58 -1.93 15.20
N ILE A 91 -6.54 -2.82 14.22
CA ILE A 91 -7.54 -2.86 13.13
C ILE A 91 -8.70 -3.82 13.41
N VAL A 92 -8.44 -4.99 14.03
CA VAL A 92 -9.47 -5.98 14.39
C VAL A 92 -9.07 -6.61 15.72
N LYS A 93 -9.91 -6.52 16.76
CA LYS A 93 -9.72 -7.31 17.97
C LYS A 93 -9.99 -8.79 17.65
N GLU A 94 -9.25 -9.72 18.27
CA GLU A 94 -9.30 -11.20 18.10
C GLU A 94 -10.71 -11.87 18.15
N GLN A 95 -11.80 -11.12 18.35
CA GLN A 95 -13.15 -11.65 18.46
C GLN A 95 -13.91 -11.84 17.13
N VAL A 96 -13.36 -11.38 15.99
CA VAL A 96 -13.95 -11.50 14.64
C VAL A 96 -13.46 -12.76 13.89
N ASP A 97 -12.59 -13.56 14.50
CA ASP A 97 -11.86 -14.65 13.82
C ASP A 97 -12.71 -15.85 13.37
N GLU A 98 -13.94 -15.99 13.89
CA GLU A 98 -14.85 -17.08 13.50
C GLU A 98 -16.26 -16.54 13.22
N LEU A 99 -16.45 -16.00 12.02
CA LEU A 99 -17.77 -15.65 11.49
C LEU A 99 -18.20 -16.69 10.45
N ASP A 100 -19.43 -17.16 10.58
CA ASP A 100 -20.05 -18.04 9.59
C ASP A 100 -20.29 -17.26 8.29
N ILE A 101 -19.59 -17.64 7.21
CA ILE A 101 -19.77 -17.02 5.89
C ILE A 101 -21.20 -17.18 5.41
N ASP A 102 -21.90 -18.25 5.78
CA ASP A 102 -23.25 -18.49 5.26
C ASP A 102 -24.31 -17.55 5.83
N SER A 103 -23.95 -16.76 6.85
CA SER A 103 -24.74 -15.61 7.26
C SER A 103 -24.88 -14.60 6.11
N GLY A 104 -26.13 -14.36 5.68
CA GLY A 104 -26.42 -13.38 4.62
C GLY A 104 -25.89 -11.97 4.91
N LYS A 105 -25.76 -11.60 6.20
CA LYS A 105 -25.17 -10.32 6.62
C LYS A 105 -23.66 -10.25 6.35
N VAL A 106 -22.95 -11.35 6.60
CA VAL A 106 -21.50 -11.48 6.35
C VAL A 106 -21.20 -11.42 4.85
N LYS A 107 -21.95 -12.15 4.02
CA LYS A 107 -21.83 -12.08 2.55
C LYS A 107 -22.07 -10.67 2.04
N LEU A 108 -23.13 -10.01 2.52
CA LEU A 108 -23.44 -8.63 2.13
C LEU A 108 -22.32 -7.66 2.50
N PHE A 109 -21.76 -7.77 3.71
CA PHE A 109 -20.62 -6.97 4.14
C PHE A 109 -19.41 -7.18 3.24
N LEU A 110 -19.05 -8.43 2.93
CA LEU A 110 -17.91 -8.75 2.08
C LEU A 110 -18.07 -8.21 0.65
N TYR A 111 -19.28 -8.28 0.09
CA TYR A 111 -19.57 -7.69 -1.22
C TYR A 111 -19.45 -6.16 -1.19
N LEU A 112 -20.01 -5.50 -0.17
CA LEU A 112 -19.91 -4.05 -0.02
C LEU A 112 -18.45 -3.60 0.16
N TYR A 113 -17.69 -4.31 1.00
CA TYR A 113 -16.25 -4.09 1.19
C TYR A 113 -15.49 -4.18 -0.14
N GLY A 114 -15.65 -5.28 -0.87
CA GLY A 114 -14.96 -5.50 -2.14
C GLY A 114 -15.34 -4.46 -3.20
N ILE A 115 -16.62 -4.11 -3.30
CA ILE A 115 -17.11 -3.10 -4.24
C ILE A 115 -16.56 -1.72 -3.88
N MET A 116 -16.59 -1.34 -2.60
CA MET A 116 -16.09 -0.03 -2.17
C MET A 116 -14.57 0.08 -2.36
N ALA A 117 -13.81 -0.94 -1.96
CA ALA A 117 -12.36 -0.99 -2.17
C ALA A 117 -12.00 -0.92 -3.65
N ALA A 118 -12.70 -1.66 -4.51
CA ALA A 118 -12.50 -1.62 -5.96
C ALA A 118 -12.85 -0.25 -6.55
N PHE A 119 -13.98 0.34 -6.14
CA PHE A 119 -14.42 1.64 -6.63
C PHE A 119 -13.44 2.76 -6.22
N LEU A 120 -12.99 2.77 -4.96
CA LEU A 120 -11.99 3.72 -4.47
C LEU A 120 -10.64 3.52 -5.15
N GLY A 121 -10.22 2.26 -5.37
CA GLY A 121 -9.00 1.95 -6.10
C GLY A 121 -9.05 2.48 -7.54
N LEU A 122 -10.12 2.18 -8.29
CA LEU A 122 -10.29 2.62 -9.67
C LEU A 122 -10.40 4.13 -9.80
N THR A 123 -11.23 4.76 -8.97
CA THR A 123 -11.39 6.23 -8.97
C THR A 123 -10.11 6.93 -8.54
N GLY A 124 -9.37 6.38 -7.56
CA GLY A 124 -8.06 6.86 -7.15
C GLY A 124 -7.03 6.77 -8.27
N ILE A 125 -6.91 5.60 -8.94
CA ILE A 125 -6.01 5.39 -10.08
C ILE A 125 -6.33 6.34 -11.21
N TYR A 126 -7.61 6.45 -11.59
CA TYR A 126 -8.04 7.35 -12.67
C TYR A 126 -7.84 8.82 -12.29
N GLY A 127 -8.16 9.20 -11.06
CA GLY A 127 -7.93 10.55 -10.54
C GLY A 127 -6.45 10.91 -10.58
N TRP A 128 -5.57 10.00 -10.17
CA TRP A 128 -4.13 10.22 -10.26
C TRP A 128 -3.63 10.26 -11.70
N PHE A 129 -4.14 9.40 -12.58
CA PHE A 129 -3.83 9.44 -14.00
C PHE A 129 -4.11 10.81 -14.64
N LEU A 130 -5.21 11.46 -14.26
CA LEU A 130 -5.50 12.83 -14.70
C LEU A 130 -4.49 13.83 -14.11
N VAL A 131 -4.15 13.72 -12.83
CA VAL A 131 -3.12 14.57 -12.22
C VAL A 131 -1.78 14.41 -12.93
N GLU A 132 -1.41 13.18 -13.27
CA GLU A 132 -0.17 12.85 -13.97
C GLU A 132 -0.11 13.54 -15.34
N ILE A 133 -1.15 13.36 -16.16
CA ILE A 133 -1.19 13.89 -17.53
C ILE A 133 -1.30 15.42 -17.56
N TYR A 134 -2.13 16.01 -16.71
CA TYR A 134 -2.43 17.44 -16.79
C TYR A 134 -1.47 18.32 -15.99
N TYR A 135 -0.76 17.77 -14.99
CA TYR A 135 0.13 18.55 -14.12
C TYR A 135 1.56 18.02 -14.08
N PHE A 136 1.79 16.75 -13.74
CA PHE A 136 3.16 16.24 -13.57
C PHE A 136 3.92 16.13 -14.88
N LEU A 137 3.31 15.60 -15.94
CA LEU A 137 3.96 15.41 -17.22
C LEU A 137 4.38 16.77 -17.83
N PRO A 138 3.49 17.79 -17.95
CA PRO A 138 3.89 19.10 -18.46
C PRO A 138 4.95 19.77 -17.58
N TRP A 139 4.85 19.63 -16.26
CA TRP A 139 5.84 20.20 -15.35
C TRP A 139 7.21 19.53 -15.50
N SER A 140 7.25 18.21 -15.67
CA SER A 140 8.51 17.46 -15.86
C SER A 140 9.30 17.95 -17.06
N LEU A 141 8.63 18.39 -18.12
CA LEU A 141 9.26 18.90 -19.36
C LEU A 141 9.89 20.28 -19.19
N THR A 142 9.61 20.98 -18.09
CA THR A 142 10.24 22.28 -17.75
C THR A 142 11.50 22.12 -16.91
N LEU A 143 11.81 20.90 -16.46
CA LEU A 143 12.96 20.60 -15.63
C LEU A 143 14.20 20.29 -16.48
N PRO A 144 15.42 20.43 -15.91
CA PRO A 144 16.64 19.96 -16.55
C PRO A 144 16.59 18.46 -16.86
N ASP A 145 17.27 18.01 -17.92
CA ASP A 145 17.25 16.62 -18.41
C ASP A 145 17.50 15.57 -17.32
N TYR A 146 18.44 15.83 -16.40
CA TYR A 146 18.77 14.93 -15.30
C TYR A 146 17.64 14.78 -14.26
N ALA A 147 16.67 15.70 -14.23
CA ALA A 147 15.59 15.75 -13.25
C ALA A 147 14.24 15.25 -13.80
N ILE A 148 14.09 15.14 -15.14
CA ILE A 148 12.81 14.76 -15.77
C ILE A 148 12.32 13.39 -15.29
N LEU A 149 13.14 12.34 -15.49
CA LEU A 149 12.77 10.97 -15.12
C LEU A 149 12.59 10.80 -13.60
N PRO A 150 13.52 11.28 -12.74
CA PRO A 150 13.30 11.24 -11.30
C PRO A 150 12.01 11.93 -10.86
N PHE A 151 11.67 13.09 -11.44
CA PHE A 151 10.45 13.81 -11.10
C PHE A 151 9.18 13.02 -11.48
N GLN A 152 9.18 12.32 -12.62
CA GLN A 152 8.07 11.43 -13.01
C GLN A 152 7.94 10.24 -12.06
N ILE A 153 9.06 9.63 -11.66
CA ILE A 153 9.07 8.55 -10.66
C ILE A 153 8.52 9.07 -9.32
N PHE A 154 8.88 10.29 -8.93
CA PHE A 154 8.31 10.94 -7.75
C PHE A 154 6.79 11.11 -7.87
N GLY A 155 6.29 11.60 -9.00
CA GLY A 155 4.86 11.79 -9.26
C GLY A 155 4.09 10.49 -9.15
N VAL A 156 4.47 9.46 -9.91
CA VAL A 156 3.83 8.14 -9.85
C VAL A 156 3.84 7.58 -8.43
N SER A 157 4.98 7.68 -7.74
CA SER A 157 5.10 7.20 -6.36
C SER A 157 4.17 7.95 -5.42
N LEU A 158 4.13 9.27 -5.48
CA LEU A 158 3.23 10.10 -4.68
C LEU A 158 1.75 9.71 -4.91
N GLY A 159 1.37 9.41 -6.15
CA GLY A 159 0.04 8.93 -6.47
C GLY A 159 -0.30 7.60 -5.80
N VAL A 160 0.60 6.63 -5.95
CA VAL A 160 0.48 5.33 -5.28
C VAL A 160 0.38 5.52 -3.76
N PHE A 161 1.16 6.44 -3.17
CA PHE A 161 1.10 6.74 -1.75
C PHE A 161 -0.28 7.26 -1.34
N ILE A 162 -0.83 8.24 -2.06
CA ILE A 162 -2.13 8.85 -1.76
C ILE A 162 -3.25 7.81 -1.88
N ILE A 163 -3.28 7.06 -2.99
CA ILE A 163 -4.30 6.02 -3.22
C ILE A 163 -4.22 4.94 -2.13
N ALA A 164 -3.02 4.45 -1.83
CA ALA A 164 -2.84 3.46 -0.78
C ALA A 164 -3.22 4.01 0.60
N THR A 165 -3.00 5.31 0.86
CA THR A 165 -3.45 5.96 2.12
C THR A 165 -4.96 5.99 2.24
N ILE A 166 -5.67 6.35 1.17
CA ILE A 166 -7.14 6.38 1.16
C ILE A 166 -7.70 4.97 1.36
N LEU A 167 -7.15 3.98 0.66
CA LEU A 167 -7.55 2.58 0.82
C LEU A 167 -7.30 2.07 2.24
N LEU A 168 -6.12 2.34 2.81
CA LEU A 168 -5.78 1.91 4.16
C LEU A 168 -6.73 2.53 5.20
N LEU A 169 -7.03 3.82 5.09
CA LEU A 169 -7.99 4.49 5.96
C LEU A 169 -9.38 3.85 5.86
N THR A 170 -9.80 3.52 4.65
CA THR A 170 -11.09 2.86 4.41
C THR A 170 -11.12 1.48 5.07
N ILE A 171 -10.10 0.66 4.86
CA ILE A 171 -9.96 -0.67 5.49
C ILE A 171 -10.01 -0.56 7.02
N ILE A 172 -9.33 0.43 7.62
CA ILE A 172 -9.36 0.67 9.06
C ILE A 172 -10.76 1.04 9.56
N ILE A 173 -11.48 1.90 8.82
CA ILE A 173 -12.84 2.32 9.18
C ILE A 173 -13.80 1.13 9.08
N GLU A 174 -13.73 0.36 8.01
CA GLU A 174 -14.57 -0.83 7.81
C GLU A 174 -14.29 -1.91 8.84
N GLY A 175 -13.02 -2.17 9.18
CA GLY A 175 -12.66 -3.08 10.26
C GLY A 175 -13.29 -2.69 11.59
N LYS A 176 -13.29 -1.40 11.93
CA LYS A 176 -13.95 -0.89 13.14
C LYS A 176 -15.47 -0.97 13.11
N ILE A 177 -16.09 -0.86 11.93
CA ILE A 177 -17.54 -1.02 11.77
C ILE A 177 -17.92 -2.49 11.90
N ALA A 178 -17.15 -3.39 11.26
CA ALA A 178 -17.32 -4.83 11.38
C ALA A 178 -17.24 -5.28 12.84
N ASP A 179 -16.21 -4.85 13.59
CA ASP A 179 -16.07 -5.15 15.02
C ASP A 179 -17.35 -4.79 15.80
N LYS A 180 -17.94 -3.62 15.57
CA LYS A 180 -19.19 -3.23 16.25
C LYS A 180 -20.38 -4.10 15.87
N VAL A 181 -20.60 -4.28 14.57
CA VAL A 181 -21.78 -5.01 14.06
C VAL A 181 -21.75 -6.48 14.47
N PHE A 182 -20.58 -7.10 14.52
CA PHE A 182 -20.44 -8.52 14.83
C PHE A 182 -20.32 -8.82 16.33
N ILE A 183 -19.80 -7.88 17.15
CA ILE A 183 -19.84 -8.03 18.62
C ILE A 183 -21.29 -7.93 19.12
N ASP A 184 -22.07 -6.96 18.64
CA ASP A 184 -23.48 -6.80 19.02
C ASP A 184 -24.31 -8.07 18.70
N TYR A 185 -23.95 -8.80 17.64
CA TYR A 185 -24.63 -10.06 17.27
C TYR A 185 -24.30 -11.24 18.20
N LYS A 186 -23.16 -11.22 18.88
CA LYS A 186 -22.74 -12.31 19.79
C LYS A 186 -23.38 -12.20 21.17
N GLU A 187 -23.97 -11.04 21.49
CA GLU A 187 -24.64 -10.76 22.77
C GLU A 187 -26.18 -10.94 22.73
N GLU A 188 -26.78 -11.13 21.54
CA GLU A 188 -28.19 -11.53 21.35
C GLU A 188 -28.37 -13.06 21.26
#